data_AF-A0A6C0DQZ6-F1
#
_entry.id   AF-A0A6C0DQZ6-F1
#
_cell.length_a   1.000
_cell.length_b   1.000
_cell.length_c   1.000
_cell.angle_alpha   90.00
_cell.angle_beta   90.00
_cell.angle_gamma   90.00
#
_symmetry.space_group_name_H-M   'P 1'
#
loop_
_entity.id
_entity.type
_entity.pdbx_description
1 polymer ?
#
loop_
_entity_poly.entity_id
_entity_poly.type
_entity_poly.pdbx_seq_one_letter_code
_entity_poly.pdbx_strand_id
1 'polypeptide(L)'
;MKPHYNKSHKIHKPIKKYNNKTCDEKMTFDECELAILRAAVDETEEKKGREIVNNDEIKKILKIVENFIIRKKLILYGGTAINNILPKFAQFYDRDIELPDYDFYSKNALEDAKELADIYYKEGYLDIEAKSGVHMGTFKVFVNFIPIADITQLNSVIFDELSKDTIKVSGMRHCPANFLRMNMYLELSRPSGDVSRWEKILKRLILLNKFYPLKTQDNCTDIDFQRKLDVDMNISEKIYITTRDAFINQGVIFFGGYAVSLYARYMSEQEQHAVKKIADFDVLSEEPEKCALIVKERLQDEGFKHIKMIHHPEVGEIVPACIEINVNGEVVAFIYKPIACHSYNTIRVDEQEINIATIDTILTFYFSFIYTKRPYYTIERLLCMAKFLFDVEQRNRLAQNGLLKRFSINCYGKQKTLEGMRAEKAEKFKELGSDRNSIEYQMWFLKYSPGTKEGVSKKRPVKNIVKDEKPHNIRKTQKVRSKKDDYLV
;
A
#
# COMPACT_ATOMS: atom_id res chain seq x y z
N MET A 1 -72.18 7.54 49.47
CA MET A 1 -70.95 6.72 49.59
C MET A 1 -70.44 6.36 48.19
N LYS A 2 -69.31 6.97 47.80
CA LYS A 2 -68.19 6.41 47.00
C LYS A 2 -67.36 7.59 46.48
N PRO A 3 -66.14 7.83 46.99
CA PRO A 3 -65.26 8.84 46.42
C PRO A 3 -64.57 8.28 45.18
N HIS A 4 -64.58 9.03 44.08
CA HIS A 4 -63.76 8.73 42.91
C HIS A 4 -62.29 8.98 43.26
N TYR A 5 -61.55 7.89 43.45
CA TYR A 5 -60.10 7.90 43.57
C TYR A 5 -59.47 8.22 42.22
N ASN A 6 -58.87 9.40 42.10
CA ASN A 6 -58.07 9.76 40.94
C ASN A 6 -56.67 9.12 41.08
N LYS A 7 -56.47 7.93 40.51
CA LYS A 7 -55.16 7.27 40.46
C LYS A 7 -54.30 7.97 39.41
N SER A 8 -53.50 8.94 39.84
CA SER A 8 -52.39 9.47 39.04
C SER A 8 -51.47 8.30 38.64
N HIS A 9 -51.43 7.94 37.36
CA HIS A 9 -50.45 7.01 36.82
C HIS A 9 -49.10 7.72 36.79
N LYS A 10 -48.27 7.46 37.81
CA LYS A 10 -46.84 7.81 37.73
C LYS A 10 -46.24 6.95 36.62
N ILE A 11 -45.94 7.59 35.49
CA ILE A 11 -45.08 7.02 34.45
C ILE A 11 -43.72 6.78 35.12
N HIS A 12 -43.44 5.55 35.53
CA HIS A 12 -42.09 5.17 35.94
C HIS A 12 -41.19 5.27 34.70
N LYS A 13 -40.43 6.35 34.60
CA LYS A 13 -39.29 6.39 33.67
C LYS A 13 -38.40 5.19 34.00
N PRO A 14 -37.99 4.38 33.01
CA PRO A 14 -37.09 3.27 33.26
C PRO A 14 -35.84 3.81 33.96
N ILE A 15 -35.48 3.18 35.08
CA ILE A 15 -34.27 3.54 35.83
C ILE A 15 -33.11 3.07 34.96
N LYS A 16 -32.45 4.03 34.31
CA LYS A 16 -31.24 3.74 33.54
C LYS A 16 -30.20 3.12 34.46
N LYS A 17 -29.66 1.98 34.05
CA LYS A 17 -28.60 1.23 34.77
C LYS A 17 -27.40 2.13 35.10
N TYR A 18 -27.08 3.07 34.21
CA TYR A 18 -26.04 4.08 34.40
C TYR A 18 -26.61 5.49 34.16
N ASN A 19 -26.24 6.46 35.00
CA ASN A 19 -26.60 7.86 34.82
C ASN A 19 -25.55 8.61 33.98
N ASN A 20 -25.20 8.05 32.81
CA ASN A 20 -24.26 8.64 31.87
C ASN A 20 -24.82 8.55 30.44
N LYS A 21 -24.68 9.61 29.64
CA LYS A 21 -25.22 9.67 28.28
C LYS A 21 -24.48 8.76 27.29
N THR A 22 -23.23 8.41 27.58
CA THR A 22 -22.36 7.57 26.74
C THR A 22 -22.60 6.07 26.98
N CYS A 23 -23.27 5.70 28.08
CA CYS A 23 -23.47 4.30 28.44
C CYS A 23 -24.87 3.79 28.04
N ASP A 24 -24.93 2.56 27.52
CA ASP A 24 -26.16 1.81 27.27
C ASP A 24 -26.48 0.86 28.45
N GLU A 25 -27.76 0.51 28.61
CA GLU A 25 -28.24 -0.41 29.67
C GLU A 25 -27.67 -1.82 29.52
N LYS A 26 -27.23 -2.19 28.30
CA LYS A 26 -26.61 -3.48 28.01
C LYS A 26 -25.14 -3.58 28.40
N MET A 27 -24.47 -2.44 28.63
CA MET A 27 -23.05 -2.42 28.96
C MET A 27 -22.79 -2.96 30.38
N THR A 28 -21.63 -3.58 30.60
CA THR A 28 -21.09 -3.82 31.94
C THR A 28 -20.57 -2.51 32.56
N PHE A 29 -20.21 -2.54 33.85
CA PHE A 29 -19.62 -1.37 34.51
C PHE A 29 -18.31 -0.96 33.82
N ASP A 30 -17.44 -1.93 33.55
CA ASP A 30 -16.15 -1.72 32.89
C ASP A 30 -16.32 -1.24 31.44
N GLU A 31 -17.31 -1.75 30.71
CA GLU A 31 -17.64 -1.26 29.35
C GLU A 31 -18.12 0.19 29.37
N CYS A 32 -18.94 0.56 30.36
CA CYS A 32 -19.38 1.94 30.55
C CYS A 32 -18.21 2.85 30.93
N GLU A 33 -17.31 2.41 31.82
CA GLU A 33 -16.10 3.17 32.18
C GLU A 33 -15.19 3.40 30.96
N LEU A 34 -14.94 2.36 30.15
CA LEU A 34 -14.18 2.47 28.91
C LEU A 34 -14.86 3.38 27.88
N ALA A 35 -16.18 3.35 27.76
CA ALA A 35 -16.93 4.24 26.87
C ALA A 35 -16.78 5.70 27.30
N ILE A 36 -16.83 5.98 28.61
CA ILE A 36 -16.60 7.32 29.17
C ILE A 36 -15.17 7.79 28.88
N LEU A 37 -14.16 6.93 29.12
CA LEU A 37 -12.76 7.26 28.80
C LEU A 37 -12.59 7.58 27.32
N ARG A 38 -13.13 6.75 26.42
CA ARG A 38 -13.07 6.96 24.97
C ARG A 38 -13.69 8.30 24.58
N ALA A 39 -14.88 8.61 25.09
CA ALA A 39 -15.53 9.90 24.82
C ALA A 39 -14.69 11.10 25.31
N ALA A 40 -14.06 10.99 26.48
CA ALA A 40 -13.18 12.04 27.00
C ALA A 40 -11.88 12.19 26.18
N VAL A 41 -11.33 11.08 25.67
CA VAL A 41 -10.19 11.09 24.75
C VAL A 41 -10.60 11.79 23.44
N ASP A 42 -11.70 11.39 22.83
CA ASP A 42 -12.21 11.97 21.59
C ASP A 42 -12.42 13.49 21.72
N GLU A 43 -13.09 13.95 22.79
CA GLU A 43 -13.31 15.38 23.06
C GLU A 43 -11.99 16.14 23.26
N THR A 44 -11.01 15.53 23.94
CA THR A 44 -9.70 16.13 24.18
C THR A 44 -8.89 16.25 22.90
N GLU A 45 -8.89 15.21 22.07
CA GLU A 45 -8.20 15.19 20.77
C GLU A 45 -8.83 16.19 19.82
N GLU A 46 -10.16 16.28 19.77
CA GLU A 46 -10.88 17.26 18.97
C GLU A 46 -10.52 18.69 19.36
N LYS A 47 -10.52 19.01 20.67
CA LYS A 47 -10.16 20.35 21.13
C LYS A 47 -8.73 20.72 20.76
N LYS A 48 -7.77 19.83 21.01
CA LYS A 48 -6.36 20.05 20.66
C LYS A 48 -6.17 20.20 19.15
N GLY A 49 -6.84 19.36 18.36
CA GLY A 49 -6.80 19.42 16.90
C GLY A 49 -7.27 20.78 16.38
N ARG A 50 -8.43 21.25 16.84
CA ARG A 50 -8.98 22.57 16.48
C ARG A 50 -8.02 23.71 16.84
N GLU A 51 -7.38 23.65 18.01
CA GLU A 51 -6.41 24.67 18.44
C GLU A 51 -5.19 24.73 17.51
N ILE A 52 -4.68 23.57 17.08
CA ILE A 52 -3.53 23.47 16.17
C ILE A 52 -3.89 23.94 14.75
N VAL A 53 -5.01 23.46 14.19
CA VAL A 53 -5.44 23.79 12.83
C VAL A 53 -5.76 25.29 12.69
N ASN A 54 -6.31 25.91 13.74
CA ASN A 54 -6.68 27.32 13.70
C ASN A 54 -5.50 28.28 13.85
N ASN A 55 -4.32 27.79 14.22
CA ASN A 55 -3.12 28.59 14.31
C ASN A 55 -2.72 29.17 12.94
N ASP A 56 -2.62 30.49 12.85
CA ASP A 56 -2.29 31.20 11.60
C ASP A 56 -0.90 30.85 11.05
N GLU A 57 0.05 30.50 11.92
CA GLU A 57 1.36 30.01 11.50
C GLU A 57 1.25 28.67 10.77
N ILE A 58 0.43 27.75 11.29
CA ILE A 58 0.18 26.44 10.68
C ILE A 58 -0.52 26.61 9.34
N LYS A 59 -1.53 27.48 9.25
CA LYS A 59 -2.20 27.79 7.97
C LYS A 59 -1.22 28.28 6.91
N LYS A 60 -0.24 29.12 7.28
CA LYS A 60 0.83 29.57 6.37
C LYS A 60 1.72 28.40 5.94
N ILE A 61 2.11 27.52 6.88
CA ILE A 61 2.92 26.33 6.58
C ILE A 61 2.21 25.43 5.56
N LEU A 62 0.93 25.13 5.78
CA LEU A 62 0.12 24.32 4.87
C LEU A 62 -0.01 25.00 3.49
N LYS A 63 -0.19 26.32 3.47
CA LYS A 63 -0.30 27.05 2.20
C LYS A 63 0.98 26.97 1.36
N ILE A 64 2.15 27.00 2.00
CA ILE A 64 3.45 26.87 1.33
C ILE A 64 3.57 25.51 0.63
N VAL A 65 3.29 24.40 1.33
CA VAL A 65 3.38 23.06 0.73
C VAL A 65 2.34 22.85 -0.37
N GLU A 66 1.10 23.34 -0.19
CA GLU A 66 0.08 23.28 -1.24
C GLU A 66 0.51 24.02 -2.51
N ASN A 67 1.04 25.24 -2.36
CA ASN A 67 1.55 26.02 -3.48
C ASN A 67 2.75 25.33 -4.15
N PHE A 68 3.63 24.70 -3.36
CA PHE A 68 4.75 23.92 -3.86
C PHE A 68 4.28 22.76 -4.73
N ILE A 69 3.34 21.94 -4.24
CA ILE A 69 2.73 20.80 -4.95
C ILE A 69 2.11 21.27 -6.28
N ILE A 70 1.32 22.36 -6.25
CA ILE A 70 0.65 22.91 -7.44
C ILE A 70 1.69 23.36 -8.48
N ARG A 71 2.68 24.18 -8.07
CA ARG A 71 3.71 24.72 -8.96
C ARG A 71 4.55 23.61 -9.61
N LYS A 72 4.96 22.63 -8.81
CA LYS A 72 5.77 21.48 -9.25
C LYS A 72 4.95 20.40 -9.97
N LYS A 73 3.61 20.52 -9.96
CA LYS A 73 2.68 19.56 -10.57
C LYS A 73 2.84 18.14 -10.00
N LEU A 74 3.14 18.03 -8.71
CA LEU A 74 3.31 16.77 -7.99
C LEU A 74 1.95 16.07 -7.79
N ILE A 75 1.98 14.77 -7.55
CA ILE A 75 0.77 13.93 -7.52
C ILE A 75 0.54 13.41 -6.11
N LEU A 76 -0.53 13.86 -5.46
CA LEU A 76 -0.93 13.40 -4.14
C LEU A 76 -1.39 11.94 -4.18
N TYR A 77 -1.02 11.16 -3.16
CA TYR A 77 -1.47 9.78 -2.96
C TYR A 77 -1.95 9.56 -1.52
N GLY A 78 -2.19 8.29 -1.16
CA GLY A 78 -2.46 7.91 0.23
C GLY A 78 -3.84 8.34 0.75
N GLY A 79 -3.93 8.45 2.08
CA GLY A 79 -5.19 8.76 2.76
C GLY A 79 -5.74 10.13 2.37
N THR A 80 -4.87 11.13 2.34
CA THR A 80 -5.22 12.51 1.98
C THR A 80 -5.74 12.59 0.56
N ALA A 81 -5.12 11.88 -0.40
CA ALA A 81 -5.62 11.87 -1.76
C ALA A 81 -7.00 11.22 -1.90
N ILE A 82 -7.22 10.06 -1.26
CA ILE A 82 -8.52 9.41 -1.25
C ILE A 82 -9.56 10.34 -0.63
N ASN A 83 -9.26 10.95 0.52
CA ASN A 83 -10.17 11.85 1.20
C ASN A 83 -10.58 13.04 0.31
N ASN A 84 -9.61 13.68 -0.33
CA ASN A 84 -9.83 14.92 -1.08
C ASN A 84 -10.69 14.74 -2.31
N ILE A 85 -10.60 13.58 -2.98
CA ILE A 85 -11.40 13.31 -4.19
C ILE A 85 -12.85 12.93 -3.85
N LEU A 86 -13.14 12.55 -2.60
CA LEU A 86 -14.49 12.20 -2.18
C LEU A 86 -15.39 13.44 -2.01
N PRO A 87 -16.71 13.30 -2.20
CA PRO A 87 -17.68 14.33 -1.82
C PRO A 87 -17.52 14.71 -0.35
N LYS A 88 -17.77 15.98 0.00
CA LYS A 88 -17.56 16.52 1.35
C LYS A 88 -18.17 15.69 2.48
N PHE A 89 -19.42 15.26 2.31
CA PHE A 89 -20.14 14.44 3.31
C PHE A 89 -19.59 13.02 3.47
N ALA A 90 -18.73 12.57 2.55
CA ALA A 90 -18.08 11.27 2.56
C ALA A 90 -16.59 11.37 2.91
N GLN A 91 -16.06 12.56 3.21
CA GLN A 91 -14.68 12.71 3.68
C GLN A 91 -14.57 12.12 5.09
N PHE A 92 -13.49 11.38 5.33
CA PHE A 92 -13.19 10.70 6.59
C PHE A 92 -12.08 11.38 7.40
N TYR A 93 -11.50 12.46 6.87
CA TYR A 93 -10.67 13.38 7.63
C TYR A 93 -11.41 14.71 7.80
N ASP A 94 -11.42 15.21 9.03
CA ASP A 94 -11.98 16.52 9.35
C ASP A 94 -10.87 17.57 9.30
N ARG A 95 -10.91 18.44 8.30
CA ARG A 95 -9.88 19.48 8.11
C ARG A 95 -9.97 20.62 9.12
N ASP A 96 -11.03 20.69 9.92
CA ASP A 96 -11.16 21.69 10.99
C ASP A 96 -10.52 21.21 12.31
N ILE A 97 -10.15 19.92 12.37
CA ILE A 97 -9.60 19.27 13.56
C ILE A 97 -8.23 18.63 13.26
N GLU A 98 -8.08 18.00 12.11
CA GLU A 98 -6.89 17.22 11.75
C GLU A 98 -6.01 17.96 10.74
N LEU A 99 -4.70 17.94 10.98
CA LEU A 99 -3.74 18.43 10.00
C LEU A 99 -3.61 17.45 8.83
N PRO A 100 -3.66 17.94 7.58
CA PRO A 100 -3.45 17.08 6.43
C PRO A 100 -1.99 16.62 6.36
N ASP A 101 -1.81 15.30 6.29
CA ASP A 101 -0.52 14.69 5.97
C ASP A 101 -0.37 14.65 4.44
N TYR A 102 0.49 15.50 3.87
CA TYR A 102 0.66 15.57 2.43
C TYR A 102 1.65 14.51 1.93
N ASP A 103 1.11 13.36 1.53
CA ASP A 103 1.78 12.33 0.76
C ASP A 103 1.76 12.66 -0.74
N PHE A 104 2.91 12.87 -1.40
CA PHE A 104 2.95 13.05 -2.86
C PHE A 104 4.15 12.40 -3.55
N TYR A 105 3.91 11.95 -4.78
CA TYR A 105 4.96 11.43 -5.65
C TYR A 105 5.71 12.56 -6.35
N SER A 106 7.01 12.34 -6.55
CA SER A 106 7.88 13.18 -7.39
C SER A 106 8.82 12.32 -8.22
N LYS A 107 9.19 12.82 -9.41
CA LYS A 107 10.30 12.25 -10.21
C LYS A 107 11.68 12.64 -9.68
N ASN A 108 11.76 13.61 -8.76
CA ASN A 108 12.99 14.15 -8.21
C ASN A 108 12.82 14.41 -6.70
N ALA A 109 12.38 13.39 -5.96
CA ALA A 109 11.90 13.55 -4.59
C ALA A 109 12.97 14.08 -3.62
N LEU A 110 14.24 13.68 -3.83
CA LEU A 110 15.37 14.15 -3.01
C LEU A 110 15.53 15.67 -3.09
N GLU A 111 15.59 16.20 -4.31
CA GLU A 111 15.79 17.64 -4.51
C GLU A 111 14.53 18.45 -4.19
N ASP A 112 13.34 17.89 -4.47
CA ASP A 112 12.09 18.55 -4.08
C ASP A 112 11.95 18.65 -2.55
N ALA A 113 12.45 17.66 -1.78
CA ALA A 113 12.48 17.73 -0.32
C ALA A 113 13.41 18.84 0.20
N LYS A 114 14.60 18.97 -0.39
CA LYS A 114 15.53 20.07 -0.05
C LYS A 114 14.95 21.42 -0.42
N GLU A 115 14.38 21.54 -1.62
CA GLU A 115 13.80 22.80 -2.10
C GLU A 115 12.62 23.24 -1.21
N LEU A 116 11.75 22.30 -0.81
CA LEU A 116 10.65 22.62 0.11
C LEU A 116 11.18 23.10 1.46
N ALA A 117 12.21 22.44 2.01
CA ALA A 117 12.88 22.88 3.23
C ALA A 117 13.48 24.30 3.09
N ASP A 118 14.15 24.57 1.96
CA ASP A 118 14.72 25.89 1.65
C ASP A 118 13.66 27.00 1.56
N ILE A 119 12.47 26.68 1.01
CA ILE A 119 11.36 27.64 0.96
C ILE A 119 10.92 28.00 2.38
N TYR A 120 10.73 27.01 3.26
CA TYR A 120 10.40 27.30 4.67
C TYR A 120 11.46 28.13 5.37
N TYR A 121 12.73 27.82 5.16
CA TYR A 121 13.81 28.63 5.74
C TYR A 121 13.78 30.09 5.26
N LYS A 122 13.53 30.31 3.96
CA LYS A 122 13.40 31.67 3.39
C LYS A 122 12.19 32.44 3.94
N GLU A 123 11.12 31.74 4.30
CA GLU A 123 9.93 32.31 4.96
C GLU A 123 10.15 32.60 6.45
N GLY A 124 11.35 32.30 6.99
CA GLY A 124 11.76 32.69 8.34
C GLY A 124 11.56 31.62 9.42
N TYR A 125 11.15 30.40 9.04
CA TYR A 125 11.12 29.27 9.97
C TYR A 125 12.54 28.86 10.36
N LEU A 126 12.74 28.40 11.60
CA LEU A 126 14.08 28.10 12.14
C LEU A 126 14.35 26.59 12.23
N ASP A 127 13.38 25.82 12.70
CA ASP A 127 13.51 24.38 12.89
C ASP A 127 12.95 23.62 11.68
N ILE A 128 13.74 23.56 10.60
CA ILE A 128 13.42 22.78 9.39
C ILE A 128 14.33 21.57 9.27
N GLU A 129 13.74 20.40 8.97
CA GLU A 129 14.49 19.18 8.65
C GLU A 129 13.82 18.44 7.49
N ALA A 130 14.55 18.22 6.40
CA ALA A 130 14.22 17.21 5.40
C ALA A 130 15.08 15.97 5.67
N LYS A 131 14.46 14.80 5.85
CA LYS A 131 15.20 13.55 6.10
C LYS A 131 14.63 12.35 5.39
N SER A 132 15.45 11.33 5.17
CA SER A 132 15.02 10.04 4.60
C SER A 132 13.99 9.35 5.51
N GLY A 133 12.92 8.84 4.92
CA GLY A 133 11.93 7.98 5.55
C GLY A 133 12.43 6.56 5.80
N VAL A 134 11.54 5.65 6.23
CA VAL A 134 11.88 4.24 6.46
C VAL A 134 12.25 3.54 5.15
N HIS A 135 11.48 3.81 4.09
CA HIS A 135 11.74 3.31 2.75
C HIS A 135 12.71 4.24 2.00
N MET A 136 13.64 3.65 1.24
CA MET A 136 14.54 4.41 0.37
C MET A 136 13.72 5.25 -0.62
N GLY A 137 14.12 6.49 -0.86
CA GLY A 137 13.46 7.37 -1.83
C GLY A 137 12.17 8.03 -1.35
N THR A 138 11.71 7.76 -0.12
CA THR A 138 10.72 8.59 0.56
C THR A 138 11.44 9.56 1.49
N PHE A 139 11.06 10.84 1.47
CA PHE A 139 11.61 11.89 2.31
C PHE A 139 10.53 12.57 3.10
N LYS A 140 10.81 12.90 4.36
CA LYS A 140 9.91 13.60 5.27
C LYS A 140 10.42 15.00 5.50
N VAL A 141 9.57 16.01 5.35
CA VAL A 141 9.87 17.41 5.66
C VAL A 141 9.13 17.82 6.92
N PHE A 142 9.90 18.31 7.90
CA PHE A 142 9.42 18.81 9.18
C PHE A 142 9.64 20.31 9.25
N VAL A 143 8.66 21.02 9.82
CA VAL A 143 8.75 22.46 10.13
C VAL A 143 8.29 22.64 11.57
N ASN A 144 9.13 23.24 12.41
CA ASN A 144 8.90 23.38 13.85
C ASN A 144 8.48 22.06 14.51
N PHE A 145 9.18 20.97 14.13
CA PHE A 145 8.92 19.59 14.58
C PHE A 145 7.59 18.97 14.14
N ILE A 146 6.80 19.66 13.32
CA ILE A 146 5.55 19.16 12.77
C ILE A 146 5.86 18.48 11.43
N PRO A 147 5.43 17.22 11.20
CA PRO A 147 5.56 16.57 9.90
C PRO A 147 4.60 17.24 8.91
N ILE A 148 5.13 17.81 7.83
CA ILE A 148 4.35 18.57 6.85
C ILE A 148 4.11 17.77 5.57
N ALA A 149 5.11 17.00 5.12
CA ALA A 149 5.04 16.30 3.86
C ALA A 149 5.90 15.03 3.82
N ASP A 150 5.36 14.02 3.14
CA ASP A 150 6.04 12.82 2.72
C ASP A 150 6.17 12.84 1.17
N ILE A 151 7.40 12.93 0.69
CA ILE A 151 7.76 13.06 -0.72
C ILE A 151 8.38 11.76 -1.18
N THR A 152 7.67 11.01 -2.02
CA THR A 152 8.12 9.68 -2.47
C THR A 152 8.58 9.72 -3.92
N GLN A 153 9.79 9.21 -4.16
CA GLN A 153 10.34 9.03 -5.49
C GLN A 153 9.47 8.03 -6.27
N LEU A 154 9.05 8.42 -7.47
CA LEU A 154 8.34 7.54 -8.39
C LEU A 154 9.12 7.44 -9.70
N ASN A 155 9.15 6.24 -10.28
CA ASN A 155 9.73 6.02 -11.60
C ASN A 155 9.08 6.96 -12.63
N SER A 156 9.90 7.54 -13.52
CA SER A 156 9.44 8.53 -14.50
C SER A 156 8.36 8.02 -15.43
N VAL A 157 8.45 6.77 -15.88
CA VAL A 157 7.44 6.14 -16.75
C VAL A 157 6.09 6.08 -16.03
N ILE A 158 6.08 5.60 -14.79
CA ILE A 158 4.86 5.49 -13.99
C ILE A 158 4.29 6.87 -13.67
N PHE A 159 5.13 7.81 -13.27
CA PHE A 159 4.72 9.18 -12.95
C PHE A 159 4.09 9.87 -14.17
N ASP A 160 4.67 9.69 -15.35
CA ASP A 160 4.19 10.29 -16.59
C ASP A 160 2.86 9.66 -17.03
N GLU A 161 2.67 8.35 -16.83
CA GLU A 161 1.37 7.71 -17.06
C GLU A 161 0.30 8.17 -16.08
N LEU A 162 0.62 8.21 -14.78
CA LEU A 162 -0.32 8.72 -13.78
C LEU A 162 -0.72 10.17 -14.05
N SER A 163 0.23 10.99 -14.52
CA SER A 163 0.02 12.41 -14.83
C SER A 163 -1.09 12.65 -15.87
N LYS A 164 -1.38 11.68 -16.75
CA LYS A 164 -2.40 11.80 -17.80
C LYS A 164 -3.81 11.83 -17.23
N ASP A 165 -4.07 11.02 -16.21
CA ASP A 165 -5.43 10.76 -15.69
C ASP A 165 -5.64 11.27 -14.25
N THR A 166 -4.79 12.20 -13.79
CA THR A 166 -4.90 12.76 -12.43
C THR A 166 -6.24 13.45 -12.19
N ILE A 167 -6.75 13.31 -10.97
CA ILE A 167 -7.96 14.01 -10.52
C ILE A 167 -7.53 15.36 -9.92
N LYS A 168 -8.03 16.46 -10.46
CA LYS A 168 -7.71 17.81 -9.97
C LYS A 168 -8.74 18.29 -8.95
N VAL A 169 -8.28 18.62 -7.74
CA VAL A 169 -9.09 19.24 -6.69
C VAL A 169 -8.31 20.43 -6.14
N SER A 170 -8.93 21.62 -6.16
CA SER A 170 -8.30 22.87 -5.72
C SER A 170 -6.94 23.16 -6.38
N GLY A 171 -6.79 22.80 -7.65
CA GLY A 171 -5.54 22.96 -8.42
C GLY A 171 -4.46 21.90 -8.17
N MET A 172 -4.60 21.08 -7.12
CA MET A 172 -3.67 19.98 -6.82
C MET A 172 -4.06 18.71 -7.61
N ARG A 173 -3.05 17.98 -8.09
CA ARG A 173 -3.23 16.70 -8.77
C ARG A 173 -3.25 15.57 -7.76
N HIS A 174 -4.25 14.71 -7.85
CA HIS A 174 -4.39 13.51 -7.04
C HIS A 174 -4.26 12.28 -7.94
N CYS A 175 -3.74 11.19 -7.38
CA CYS A 175 -3.64 9.92 -8.09
C CYS A 175 -4.99 9.52 -8.69
N PRO A 176 -4.99 8.93 -9.89
CA PRO A 176 -6.19 8.34 -10.46
C PRO A 176 -6.80 7.29 -9.52
N ALA A 177 -8.13 7.15 -9.53
CA ALA A 177 -8.83 6.23 -8.64
C ALA A 177 -8.36 4.77 -8.79
N ASN A 178 -8.02 4.32 -10.00
CA ASN A 178 -7.53 2.95 -10.22
C ASN A 178 -6.11 2.73 -9.67
N PHE A 179 -5.26 3.76 -9.63
CA PHE A 179 -3.97 3.66 -8.93
C PHE A 179 -4.15 3.63 -7.41
N LEU A 180 -5.10 4.41 -6.87
CA LEU A 180 -5.45 4.34 -5.45
C LEU A 180 -6.03 2.96 -5.08
N ARG A 181 -6.84 2.36 -5.96
CA ARG A 181 -7.30 0.96 -5.82
C ARG A 181 -6.13 0.00 -5.78
N MET A 182 -5.20 0.10 -6.74
CA MET A 182 -4.01 -0.73 -6.81
C MET A 182 -3.28 -0.75 -5.47
N ASN A 183 -2.98 0.43 -4.92
CA ASN A 183 -2.30 0.55 -3.63
C ASN A 183 -3.08 -0.11 -2.48
N MET A 184 -4.42 0.00 -2.47
CA MET A 184 -5.23 -0.64 -1.42
C MET A 184 -5.30 -2.15 -1.57
N TYR A 185 -5.49 -2.65 -2.79
CA TYR A 185 -5.44 -4.10 -3.08
C TYR A 185 -4.07 -4.69 -2.77
N LEU A 186 -2.99 -3.94 -3.05
CA LEU A 186 -1.63 -4.32 -2.72
C LEU A 186 -1.50 -4.59 -1.23
N GLU A 187 -1.96 -3.68 -0.38
CA GLU A 187 -1.93 -3.86 1.08
C GLU A 187 -2.79 -5.05 1.53
N LEU A 188 -4.02 -5.18 1.02
CA LEU A 188 -4.95 -6.28 1.38
C LEU A 188 -4.46 -7.65 0.89
N SER A 189 -3.63 -7.69 -0.14
CA SER A 189 -3.08 -8.92 -0.70
C SER A 189 -1.81 -9.40 0.00
N ARG A 190 -1.29 -8.68 1.01
CA ARG A 190 -0.01 -8.96 1.68
C ARG A 190 -0.20 -9.40 3.14
N PRO A 191 -0.52 -10.68 3.40
CA PRO A 191 -0.78 -11.16 4.77
C PRO A 191 0.46 -11.15 5.66
N SER A 192 1.67 -11.16 5.09
CA SER A 192 2.91 -10.95 5.85
C SER A 192 3.31 -9.47 5.98
N GLY A 193 2.55 -8.55 5.39
CA GLY A 193 2.73 -7.10 5.52
C GLY A 193 2.12 -6.55 6.82
N ASP A 194 1.83 -5.24 6.84
CA ASP A 194 1.20 -4.61 8.01
C ASP A 194 -0.33 -4.80 8.01
N VAL A 195 -0.75 -5.96 8.52
CA VAL A 195 -2.17 -6.34 8.62
C VAL A 195 -2.97 -5.46 9.58
N SER A 196 -2.33 -4.70 10.48
CA SER A 196 -3.01 -3.78 11.39
C SER A 196 -3.77 -2.67 10.64
N ARG A 197 -3.37 -2.42 9.39
CA ARG A 197 -3.96 -1.39 8.51
C ARG A 197 -5.16 -1.90 7.72
N TRP A 198 -5.37 -3.21 7.62
CA TRP A 198 -6.35 -3.81 6.70
C TRP A 198 -7.77 -3.29 6.90
N GLU A 199 -8.22 -3.12 8.13
CA GLU A 199 -9.55 -2.58 8.42
C GLU A 199 -9.72 -1.17 7.85
N LYS A 200 -8.74 -0.30 8.09
CA LYS A 200 -8.70 1.07 7.58
C LYS A 200 -8.64 1.10 6.06
N ILE A 201 -7.83 0.23 5.45
CA ILE A 201 -7.70 0.14 3.98
C ILE A 201 -9.01 -0.33 3.35
N LEU A 202 -9.65 -1.37 3.89
CA LEU A 202 -10.91 -1.90 3.35
C LEU A 202 -12.03 -0.86 3.42
N LYS A 203 -12.18 -0.14 4.55
CA LYS A 203 -13.16 0.94 4.69
C LYS A 203 -12.98 2.02 3.61
N ARG A 204 -11.74 2.42 3.33
CA ARG A 204 -11.41 3.39 2.28
C ARG A 204 -11.66 2.85 0.88
N LEU A 205 -11.34 1.60 0.63
CA LEU A 205 -11.58 0.93 -0.66
C LEU A 205 -13.09 0.88 -0.97
N ILE A 206 -13.92 0.50 0.01
CA ILE A 206 -15.38 0.50 -0.13
C ILE A 206 -15.89 1.89 -0.52
N LEU A 207 -15.39 2.92 0.16
CA LEU A 207 -15.79 4.31 -0.07
C LEU A 207 -15.35 4.80 -1.45
N LEU A 208 -14.11 4.53 -1.84
CA LEU A 208 -13.60 4.85 -3.17
C LEU A 208 -14.41 4.14 -4.25
N ASN A 209 -14.74 2.86 -4.07
CA ASN A 209 -15.54 2.09 -5.03
C ASN A 209 -16.97 2.60 -5.15
N LYS A 210 -17.55 3.12 -4.06
CA LYS A 210 -18.89 3.73 -4.09
C LYS A 210 -18.92 5.01 -4.92
N PHE A 211 -17.92 5.89 -4.78
CA PHE A 211 -17.95 7.22 -5.42
C PHE A 211 -17.18 7.31 -6.74
N TYR A 212 -16.24 6.40 -6.95
CA TYR A 212 -15.42 6.31 -8.16
C TYR A 212 -15.49 4.90 -8.74
N PRO A 213 -16.67 4.33 -9.03
CA PRO A 213 -16.78 2.93 -9.45
C PRO A 213 -15.85 2.59 -10.61
N LEU A 214 -15.40 1.34 -10.67
CA LEU A 214 -14.53 0.90 -11.76
C LEU A 214 -15.31 1.01 -13.08
N LYS A 215 -14.81 1.86 -13.98
CA LYS A 215 -15.38 2.10 -15.31
C LYS A 215 -14.50 1.49 -16.38
N THR A 216 -15.13 0.97 -17.41
CA THR A 216 -14.51 0.57 -18.68
C THR A 216 -15.03 1.52 -19.76
N GLN A 217 -14.18 1.90 -20.72
CA GLN A 217 -14.58 2.80 -21.81
C GLN A 217 -15.46 2.06 -22.82
N ASP A 218 -15.10 0.82 -23.12
CA ASP A 218 -15.81 -0.04 -24.05
C ASP A 218 -16.72 -1.04 -23.34
N ASN A 219 -17.66 -1.56 -24.12
CA ASN A 219 -18.38 -2.76 -23.76
C ASN A 219 -17.39 -3.93 -23.75
N CYS A 220 -17.09 -4.44 -22.55
CA CYS A 220 -16.06 -5.47 -22.39
C CYS A 220 -16.33 -6.75 -23.18
N THR A 221 -17.56 -6.99 -23.65
CA THR A 221 -17.87 -8.15 -24.51
C THR A 221 -17.30 -8.05 -25.92
N ASP A 222 -16.94 -6.85 -26.35
CA ASP A 222 -16.51 -6.56 -27.73
C ASP A 222 -14.98 -6.54 -27.86
N ILE A 223 -14.27 -6.71 -26.74
CA ILE A 223 -12.80 -6.77 -26.69
C ILE A 223 -12.34 -8.18 -27.00
N ASP A 224 -11.37 -8.31 -27.90
CA ASP A 224 -10.67 -9.56 -28.12
C ASP A 224 -9.68 -9.80 -26.96
N PHE A 225 -10.04 -10.69 -26.05
CA PHE A 225 -9.17 -11.10 -24.94
C PHE A 225 -8.13 -12.13 -25.37
N GLN A 226 -8.26 -12.71 -26.56
CA GLN A 226 -7.29 -13.64 -27.10
C GLN A 226 -6.18 -12.84 -27.79
N ARG A 227 -4.92 -13.06 -27.37
CA ARG A 227 -3.79 -12.69 -28.22
C ARG A 227 -3.85 -13.61 -29.44
N LYS A 228 -3.90 -13.05 -30.66
CA LYS A 228 -4.03 -13.84 -31.90
C LYS A 228 -2.94 -14.92 -31.93
N LEU A 229 -3.32 -16.17 -31.76
CA LEU A 229 -2.45 -17.31 -32.04
C LEU A 229 -2.73 -17.69 -33.50
N ASP A 230 -1.88 -17.26 -34.43
CA ASP A 230 -1.96 -17.68 -35.85
C ASP A 230 -1.39 -19.11 -36.01
N VAL A 231 -1.93 -20.07 -35.26
CA VAL A 231 -1.49 -21.47 -35.23
C VAL A 231 -2.68 -22.41 -35.29
N ASP A 232 -2.49 -23.60 -35.87
CA ASP A 232 -3.48 -24.69 -35.85
C ASP A 232 -3.99 -24.95 -34.43
N MET A 233 -5.32 -25.12 -34.27
CA MET A 233 -5.99 -25.35 -32.99
C MET A 233 -5.36 -26.51 -32.20
N ASN A 234 -4.99 -27.61 -32.86
CA ASN A 234 -4.39 -28.77 -32.19
C ASN A 234 -3.00 -28.43 -31.61
N ILE A 235 -2.24 -27.58 -32.32
CA ILE A 235 -0.92 -27.13 -31.88
C ILE A 235 -1.05 -26.17 -30.70
N SER A 236 -2.00 -25.24 -30.77
CA SER A 236 -2.30 -24.30 -29.69
C SER A 236 -2.73 -25.02 -28.41
N GLU A 237 -3.60 -26.02 -28.52
CA GLU A 237 -4.06 -26.81 -27.37
C GLU A 237 -2.90 -27.57 -26.72
N LYS A 238 -2.01 -28.17 -27.53
CA LYS A 238 -0.83 -28.87 -27.02
C LYS A 238 0.10 -27.94 -26.25
N ILE A 239 0.42 -26.76 -26.80
CA ILE A 239 1.24 -25.74 -26.12
C ILE A 239 0.60 -25.35 -24.78
N TYR A 240 -0.72 -25.10 -24.79
CA TYR A 240 -1.46 -24.70 -23.61
C TYR A 240 -1.44 -25.77 -22.51
N ILE A 241 -1.75 -27.04 -22.83
CA ILE A 241 -1.77 -28.14 -21.86
C ILE A 241 -0.38 -28.38 -21.29
N THR A 242 0.65 -28.49 -22.15
CA THR A 242 2.03 -28.71 -21.71
C THR A 242 2.52 -27.60 -20.80
N THR A 243 2.21 -26.34 -21.14
CA THR A 243 2.58 -25.18 -20.32
C THR A 243 1.85 -25.17 -18.99
N ARG A 244 0.53 -25.41 -19.00
CA ARG A 244 -0.31 -25.49 -17.80
C ARG A 244 0.23 -26.54 -16.84
N ASP A 245 0.45 -27.76 -17.32
CA ASP A 245 0.86 -28.89 -16.49
C ASP A 245 2.29 -28.68 -15.97
N ALA A 246 3.19 -28.11 -16.78
CA ALA A 246 4.51 -27.71 -16.34
C ALA A 246 4.45 -26.68 -15.19
N PHE A 247 3.55 -25.71 -15.27
CA PHE A 247 3.36 -24.72 -14.20
C PHE A 247 2.73 -25.32 -12.93
N ILE A 248 1.67 -26.13 -13.07
CA ILE A 248 1.01 -26.80 -11.93
C ILE A 248 2.03 -27.66 -11.17
N ASN A 249 2.83 -28.47 -11.88
CA ASN A 249 3.84 -29.34 -11.28
C ASN A 249 4.95 -28.59 -10.54
N GLN A 250 5.15 -27.31 -10.86
CA GLN A 250 6.12 -26.44 -10.19
C GLN A 250 5.51 -25.67 -9.01
N GLY A 251 4.20 -25.78 -8.77
CA GLY A 251 3.52 -25.11 -7.66
C GLY A 251 3.46 -23.59 -7.79
N VAL A 252 3.60 -23.04 -9.00
CA VAL A 252 3.55 -21.59 -9.25
C VAL A 252 2.18 -21.02 -8.91
N ILE A 253 2.10 -19.70 -8.73
CA ILE A 253 0.82 -19.03 -8.46
C ILE A 253 0.28 -18.42 -9.75
N PHE A 254 -0.87 -18.89 -10.22
CA PHE A 254 -1.51 -18.30 -11.39
C PHE A 254 -2.26 -17.02 -11.02
N PHE A 255 -2.09 -15.96 -11.82
CA PHE A 255 -2.84 -14.70 -11.69
C PHE A 255 -3.31 -14.11 -13.02
N GLY A 256 -2.85 -14.66 -14.16
CA GLY A 256 -3.26 -14.27 -15.51
C GLY A 256 -4.52 -14.98 -16.02
N GLY A 257 -4.59 -15.19 -17.34
CA GLY A 257 -5.74 -15.77 -18.03
C GLY A 257 -6.27 -17.07 -17.44
N TYR A 258 -5.39 -18.02 -17.12
CA TYR A 258 -5.80 -19.27 -16.48
C TYR A 258 -6.47 -19.07 -15.11
N ALA A 259 -6.02 -18.11 -14.30
CA ALA A 259 -6.67 -17.79 -13.03
C ALA A 259 -8.06 -17.18 -13.27
N VAL A 260 -8.17 -16.25 -14.21
CA VAL A 260 -9.44 -15.60 -14.57
C VAL A 260 -10.47 -16.62 -15.07
N SER A 261 -10.05 -17.59 -15.89
CA SER A 261 -10.94 -18.63 -16.41
C SER A 261 -11.52 -19.51 -15.28
N LEU A 262 -10.78 -19.73 -14.19
CA LEU A 262 -11.29 -20.45 -13.02
C LEU A 262 -12.32 -19.63 -12.25
N TYR A 263 -12.15 -18.30 -12.17
CA TYR A 263 -13.13 -17.38 -11.61
C TYR A 263 -14.38 -17.21 -12.49
N ALA A 264 -14.30 -17.55 -13.78
CA ALA A 264 -15.40 -17.41 -14.74
C ALA A 264 -16.68 -18.10 -14.28
N ARG A 265 -16.59 -19.21 -13.52
CA ARG A 265 -17.75 -19.91 -12.96
C ARG A 265 -18.66 -19.04 -12.08
N TYR A 266 -18.16 -17.91 -11.60
CA TYR A 266 -18.89 -16.92 -10.79
C TYR A 266 -19.32 -15.69 -11.60
N MET A 267 -18.94 -15.61 -12.88
CA MET A 267 -19.30 -14.54 -13.80
C MET A 267 -20.62 -14.85 -14.52
N SER A 268 -21.23 -13.84 -15.13
CA SER A 268 -22.39 -14.00 -16.02
C SER A 268 -22.01 -14.76 -17.30
N GLU A 269 -22.98 -15.30 -18.03
CA GLU A 269 -22.71 -16.09 -19.25
C GLU A 269 -21.94 -15.30 -20.32
N GLN A 270 -22.25 -14.01 -20.48
CA GLN A 270 -21.57 -13.13 -21.43
C GLN A 270 -20.10 -12.94 -21.05
N GLU A 271 -19.83 -12.66 -19.77
CA GLU A 271 -18.47 -12.52 -19.23
C GLU A 271 -17.69 -13.83 -19.32
N GLN A 272 -18.34 -14.97 -19.04
CA GLN A 272 -17.74 -16.29 -19.17
C GLN A 272 -17.26 -16.56 -20.61
N HIS A 273 -18.06 -16.19 -21.61
CA HIS A 273 -17.67 -16.37 -23.00
C HIS A 273 -16.45 -15.52 -23.38
N ALA A 274 -16.37 -14.29 -22.84
CA ALA A 274 -15.26 -13.39 -23.08
C ALA A 274 -13.93 -13.93 -22.51
N VAL A 275 -13.94 -14.50 -21.30
CA VAL A 275 -12.71 -14.95 -20.62
C VAL A 275 -12.28 -16.37 -20.98
N LYS A 276 -13.17 -17.22 -21.50
CA LYS A 276 -12.85 -18.60 -21.93
C LYS A 276 -11.85 -18.65 -23.09
N LYS A 277 -11.68 -17.56 -23.84
CA LYS A 277 -10.76 -17.47 -24.99
C LYS A 277 -9.32 -17.10 -24.61
N ILE A 278 -9.05 -16.91 -23.31
CA ILE A 278 -7.74 -16.46 -22.85
C ILE A 278 -6.80 -17.67 -22.69
N ALA A 279 -5.84 -17.80 -23.62
CA ALA A 279 -4.88 -18.91 -23.66
C ALA A 279 -3.51 -18.58 -23.04
N ASP A 280 -3.35 -17.44 -22.35
CA ASP A 280 -2.09 -17.01 -21.77
C ASP A 280 -1.96 -17.28 -20.25
N PHE A 281 -0.71 -17.44 -19.82
CA PHE A 281 -0.36 -17.67 -18.43
C PHE A 281 0.44 -16.49 -17.88
N ASP A 282 -0.10 -15.79 -16.89
CA ASP A 282 0.72 -14.96 -16.01
C ASP A 282 0.83 -15.66 -14.66
N VAL A 283 2.07 -15.92 -14.22
CA VAL A 283 2.37 -16.68 -13.00
C VAL A 283 3.42 -16.00 -12.14
N LEU A 284 3.38 -16.25 -10.83
CA LEU A 284 4.42 -15.86 -9.89
C LEU A 284 5.35 -17.03 -9.60
N SER A 285 6.66 -16.78 -9.67
CA SER A 285 7.71 -17.71 -9.25
C SER A 285 8.86 -16.98 -8.56
N GLU A 286 9.34 -17.49 -7.41
CA GLU A 286 10.54 -16.96 -6.75
C GLU A 286 11.83 -17.25 -7.55
N GLU A 287 11.81 -18.26 -8.41
CA GLU A 287 12.90 -18.66 -9.31
C GLU A 287 12.46 -18.57 -10.80
N PRO A 288 12.20 -17.37 -11.38
CA PRO A 288 11.65 -17.24 -12.72
C PRO A 288 12.46 -17.96 -13.81
N GLU A 289 13.79 -17.91 -13.73
CA GLU A 289 14.70 -18.53 -14.72
C GLU A 289 14.55 -20.04 -14.77
N LYS A 290 14.65 -20.69 -13.60
CA LYS A 290 14.47 -22.13 -13.46
C LYS A 290 13.07 -22.53 -13.90
N CYS A 291 12.07 -21.71 -13.55
CA CYS A 291 10.70 -21.95 -13.95
C CYS A 291 10.51 -21.91 -15.46
N ALA A 292 11.08 -20.89 -16.12
CA ALA A 292 11.04 -20.74 -17.55
C ALA A 292 11.79 -21.87 -18.27
N LEU A 293 12.95 -22.27 -17.75
CA LEU A 293 13.75 -23.36 -18.29
C LEU A 293 12.99 -24.69 -18.29
N ILE A 294 12.32 -25.04 -17.18
CA ILE A 294 11.52 -26.27 -17.09
C ILE A 294 10.37 -26.25 -18.11
N VAL A 295 9.67 -25.13 -18.26
CA VAL A 295 8.59 -25.02 -19.26
C VAL A 295 9.15 -25.18 -20.68
N LYS A 296 10.29 -24.55 -20.96
CA LYS A 296 10.98 -24.68 -22.25
C LYS A 296 11.34 -26.14 -22.54
N GLU A 297 11.94 -26.85 -21.58
CA GLU A 297 12.31 -28.27 -21.73
C GLU A 297 11.06 -29.13 -22.01
N ARG A 298 9.95 -28.93 -21.29
CA ARG A 298 8.70 -29.67 -21.51
C ARG A 298 8.10 -29.42 -22.90
N LEU A 299 8.16 -28.18 -23.38
CA LEU A 299 7.73 -27.88 -24.74
C LEU A 299 8.68 -28.49 -25.79
N GLN A 300 9.98 -28.57 -25.52
CA GLN A 300 10.93 -29.26 -26.41
C GLN A 300 10.68 -30.77 -26.48
N ASP A 301 10.38 -31.41 -25.35
CA ASP A 301 9.99 -32.83 -25.29
C ASP A 301 8.78 -33.12 -26.18
N GLU A 302 7.84 -32.16 -26.26
CA GLU A 302 6.64 -32.25 -27.10
C GLU A 302 6.86 -31.90 -28.58
N GLY A 303 8.10 -31.58 -28.97
CA GLY A 303 8.53 -31.35 -30.35
C GLY A 303 8.63 -29.88 -30.79
N PHE A 304 8.41 -28.92 -29.89
CA PHE A 304 8.49 -27.49 -30.20
C PHE A 304 9.95 -27.01 -30.25
N LYS A 305 10.37 -26.45 -31.39
CA LYS A 305 11.79 -26.08 -31.62
C LYS A 305 12.10 -24.59 -31.41
N HIS A 306 11.17 -23.69 -31.73
CA HIS A 306 11.41 -22.25 -31.69
C HIS A 306 10.84 -21.63 -30.41
N ILE A 307 11.55 -21.83 -29.30
CA ILE A 307 11.16 -21.31 -27.99
C ILE A 307 12.21 -20.30 -27.52
N LYS A 308 11.77 -19.07 -27.23
CA LYS A 308 12.59 -17.98 -26.71
C LYS A 308 12.15 -17.64 -25.29
N MET A 309 13.13 -17.37 -24.44
CA MET A 309 12.94 -16.75 -23.13
C MET A 309 13.43 -15.31 -23.25
N ILE A 310 12.53 -14.34 -23.08
CA ILE A 310 12.82 -12.91 -23.24
C ILE A 310 12.72 -12.24 -21.87
N HIS A 311 13.80 -11.60 -21.43
CA HIS A 311 13.88 -10.94 -20.13
C HIS A 311 13.38 -9.51 -20.20
N HIS A 312 12.47 -9.19 -19.28
CA HIS A 312 11.96 -7.84 -19.10
C HIS A 312 12.36 -7.34 -17.71
N PRO A 313 13.05 -6.18 -17.60
CA PRO A 313 13.43 -5.62 -16.31
C PRO A 313 12.20 -5.12 -15.54
N GLU A 314 12.38 -4.92 -14.23
CA GLU A 314 11.40 -4.26 -13.39
C GLU A 314 11.13 -2.82 -13.85
N VAL A 315 9.91 -2.34 -13.56
CA VAL A 315 9.52 -0.96 -13.82
C VAL A 315 9.11 -0.31 -12.50
N GLY A 316 10.02 0.53 -11.99
CA GLY A 316 9.86 1.13 -10.67
C GLY A 316 9.69 0.08 -9.57
N GLU A 317 8.94 0.44 -8.52
CA GLU A 317 8.74 -0.44 -7.35
C GLU A 317 7.49 -1.33 -7.46
N ILE A 318 6.72 -1.20 -8.54
CA ILE A 318 5.36 -1.75 -8.63
C ILE A 318 5.29 -2.96 -9.57
N VAL A 319 6.06 -2.96 -10.66
CA VAL A 319 6.07 -4.07 -11.61
C VAL A 319 7.41 -4.81 -11.54
N PRO A 320 7.41 -6.09 -11.14
CA PRO A 320 8.65 -6.86 -11.07
C PRO A 320 9.24 -7.18 -12.44
N ALA A 321 10.51 -7.54 -12.41
CA ALA A 321 11.16 -8.22 -13.51
C ALA A 321 10.42 -9.52 -13.84
N CYS A 322 10.36 -9.85 -15.14
CA CYS A 322 9.68 -11.05 -15.60
C CYS A 322 10.36 -11.67 -16.82
N ILE A 323 10.09 -12.95 -17.03
CA ILE A 323 10.52 -13.69 -18.22
C ILE A 323 9.29 -14.00 -19.06
N GLU A 324 9.34 -13.63 -20.33
CA GLU A 324 8.36 -13.98 -21.34
C GLU A 324 8.80 -15.29 -22.02
N ILE A 325 7.89 -16.24 -22.14
CA ILE A 325 8.06 -17.44 -22.96
C ILE A 325 7.33 -17.21 -24.27
N ASN A 326 8.11 -17.18 -25.35
CA ASN A 326 7.62 -17.02 -26.71
C ASN A 326 7.85 -18.33 -27.50
N VAL A 327 6.79 -18.86 -28.13
CA VAL A 327 6.83 -20.09 -28.93
C VAL A 327 6.37 -19.76 -30.34
N ASN A 328 7.23 -20.00 -31.34
CA ASN A 328 6.95 -19.72 -32.75
C ASN A 328 6.52 -18.26 -33.05
N GLY A 329 6.96 -17.28 -32.26
CA GLY A 329 6.56 -15.89 -32.41
C GLY A 329 5.40 -15.46 -31.50
N GLU A 330 4.72 -16.41 -30.88
CA GLU A 330 3.57 -16.16 -30.02
C GLU A 330 3.91 -16.15 -28.54
N VAL A 331 3.32 -15.22 -27.79
CA VAL A 331 3.54 -15.11 -26.34
C VAL A 331 2.66 -16.11 -25.60
N VAL A 332 3.29 -17.07 -24.92
CA VAL A 332 2.59 -18.15 -24.19
C VAL A 332 2.45 -17.80 -22.72
N ALA A 333 3.50 -17.28 -22.09
CA ALA A 333 3.49 -17.03 -20.66
C ALA A 333 4.41 -15.88 -20.23
N PHE A 334 4.06 -15.25 -19.11
CA PHE A 334 4.94 -14.38 -18.34
C PHE A 334 5.13 -14.94 -16.93
N ILE A 335 6.40 -15.04 -16.52
CA ILE A 335 6.80 -15.53 -15.20
C ILE A 335 7.38 -14.35 -14.44
N TYR A 336 6.66 -13.87 -13.43
CA TYR A 336 7.00 -12.70 -12.64
C TYR A 336 7.65 -13.11 -11.31
N LYS A 337 8.70 -12.39 -10.91
CA LYS A 337 9.26 -12.53 -9.57
C LYS A 337 8.39 -11.76 -8.56
N PRO A 338 7.87 -12.37 -7.47
CA PRO A 338 7.07 -11.62 -6.51
C PRO A 338 7.91 -10.54 -5.79
N ILE A 339 7.36 -9.32 -5.67
CA ILE A 339 7.98 -8.19 -4.94
C ILE A 339 7.66 -8.17 -3.44
N ALA A 340 6.71 -9.02 -3.02
CA ALA A 340 6.17 -9.12 -1.68
C ALA A 340 5.56 -10.52 -1.48
N CYS A 341 5.12 -10.85 -0.26
CA CYS A 341 4.37 -12.08 -0.03
C CYS A 341 2.90 -11.85 -0.44
N HIS A 342 2.51 -12.30 -1.63
CA HIS A 342 1.18 -12.10 -2.17
C HIS A 342 0.25 -13.28 -1.89
N SER A 343 -0.97 -12.98 -1.41
CA SER A 343 -1.95 -13.97 -1.02
C SER A 343 -2.44 -14.82 -2.20
N TYR A 344 -2.66 -16.11 -1.92
CA TYR A 344 -3.24 -17.05 -2.88
C TYR A 344 -4.14 -18.06 -2.16
N ASN A 345 -4.90 -18.80 -2.96
CA ASN A 345 -5.74 -19.93 -2.54
C ASN A 345 -5.30 -21.18 -3.29
N THR A 346 -5.35 -22.33 -2.61
CA THR A 346 -5.15 -23.64 -3.25
C THR A 346 -6.51 -24.28 -3.49
N ILE A 347 -6.73 -24.76 -4.70
CA ILE A 347 -7.93 -25.52 -5.09
C ILE A 347 -7.51 -26.90 -5.61
N ARG A 348 -8.44 -27.86 -5.61
CA ARG A 348 -8.24 -29.16 -6.27
C ARG A 348 -9.02 -29.22 -7.57
N VAL A 349 -8.35 -29.59 -8.65
CA VAL A 349 -8.93 -29.86 -9.96
C VAL A 349 -8.34 -31.18 -10.43
N ASP A 350 -9.18 -32.18 -10.72
CA ASP A 350 -8.76 -33.51 -11.18
C ASP A 350 -7.64 -34.14 -10.32
N GLU A 351 -7.84 -34.10 -8.99
CA GLU A 351 -6.90 -34.58 -7.96
C GLU A 351 -5.57 -33.80 -7.84
N GLN A 352 -5.31 -32.82 -8.70
CA GLN A 352 -4.15 -31.94 -8.62
C GLN A 352 -4.45 -30.70 -7.76
N GLU A 353 -3.48 -30.30 -6.96
CA GLU A 353 -3.52 -29.04 -6.22
C GLU A 353 -2.99 -27.90 -7.11
N ILE A 354 -3.81 -26.87 -7.25
CA ILE A 354 -3.52 -25.71 -8.10
C ILE A 354 -3.56 -24.46 -7.24
N ASN A 355 -2.51 -23.63 -7.32
CA ASN A 355 -2.39 -22.39 -6.58
C ASN A 355 -2.82 -21.19 -7.42
N ILE A 356 -3.88 -20.52 -7.00
CA ILE A 356 -4.46 -19.37 -7.70
C ILE A 356 -4.39 -18.13 -6.81
N ALA A 357 -3.83 -17.04 -7.35
CA ALA A 357 -3.81 -15.75 -6.69
C ALA A 357 -5.23 -15.32 -6.28
N THR A 358 -5.37 -14.71 -5.10
CA THR A 358 -6.65 -14.12 -4.70
C THR A 358 -7.04 -12.99 -5.66
N ILE A 359 -8.33 -12.64 -5.70
CA ILE A 359 -8.78 -11.48 -6.50
C ILE A 359 -8.01 -10.20 -6.10
N ASP A 360 -7.75 -10.00 -4.81
CA ASP A 360 -6.98 -8.85 -4.31
C ASP A 360 -5.56 -8.82 -4.92
N THR A 361 -4.89 -9.98 -5.00
CA THR A 361 -3.58 -10.12 -5.66
C THR A 361 -3.69 -9.87 -7.17
N ILE A 362 -4.67 -10.45 -7.88
CA ILE A 362 -4.81 -10.28 -9.32
C ILE A 362 -5.07 -8.80 -9.68
N LEU A 363 -5.98 -8.14 -8.95
CA LEU A 363 -6.32 -6.73 -9.17
C LEU A 363 -5.12 -5.82 -8.92
N THR A 364 -4.27 -6.15 -7.95
CA THR A 364 -3.01 -5.44 -7.71
C THR A 364 -2.13 -5.43 -8.97
N PHE A 365 -1.92 -6.59 -9.60
CA PHE A 365 -1.11 -6.70 -10.82
C PHE A 365 -1.78 -6.05 -12.03
N TYR A 366 -3.08 -6.26 -12.24
CA TYR A 366 -3.76 -5.68 -13.40
C TYR A 366 -3.79 -4.16 -13.34
N PHE A 367 -4.04 -3.58 -12.16
CA PHE A 367 -3.97 -2.13 -12.01
C PHE A 367 -2.55 -1.58 -12.09
N SER A 368 -1.52 -2.32 -11.66
CA SER A 368 -0.15 -1.86 -11.83
C SER A 368 0.27 -1.84 -13.31
N PHE A 369 -0.12 -2.85 -14.09
CA PHE A 369 0.22 -2.94 -15.50
C PHE A 369 -0.33 -1.79 -16.34
N ILE A 370 -1.52 -1.27 -15.99
CA ILE A 370 -2.13 -0.09 -16.64
C ILE A 370 -1.18 1.11 -16.68
N TYR A 371 -0.31 1.29 -15.67
CA TYR A 371 0.54 2.47 -15.52
C TYR A 371 2.01 2.23 -15.95
N THR A 372 2.30 1.17 -16.71
CA THR A 372 3.69 0.82 -17.09
C THR A 372 3.99 0.78 -18.59
N LYS A 373 3.08 1.23 -19.46
CA LYS A 373 3.28 1.29 -20.94
C LYS A 373 3.81 -0.01 -21.55
N ARG A 374 3.19 -1.15 -21.26
CA ARG A 374 3.61 -2.43 -21.84
C ARG A 374 2.92 -2.67 -23.19
N PRO A 375 3.66 -2.88 -24.30
CA PRO A 375 3.06 -3.01 -25.64
C PRO A 375 2.21 -4.27 -25.82
N TYR A 376 2.40 -5.28 -24.95
CA TYR A 376 1.68 -6.56 -24.98
C TYR A 376 0.44 -6.61 -24.08
N TYR A 377 0.14 -5.54 -23.34
CA TYR A 377 -1.13 -5.39 -22.63
C TYR A 377 -1.87 -4.17 -23.16
N THR A 378 -3.13 -4.34 -23.56
CA THR A 378 -4.02 -3.20 -23.82
C THR A 378 -4.68 -2.78 -22.52
N ILE A 379 -4.78 -1.47 -22.29
CA ILE A 379 -5.35 -0.92 -21.05
C ILE A 379 -6.81 -1.36 -20.91
N GLU A 380 -7.53 -1.39 -22.03
CA GLU A 380 -8.93 -1.79 -22.13
C GLU A 380 -9.13 -3.24 -21.69
N ARG A 381 -8.26 -4.16 -22.17
CA ARG A 381 -8.29 -5.58 -21.76
C ARG A 381 -8.05 -5.72 -20.26
N LEU A 382 -7.01 -5.07 -19.72
CA LEU A 382 -6.71 -5.11 -18.29
C LEU A 382 -7.86 -4.57 -17.43
N LEU A 383 -8.45 -3.45 -17.82
CA LEU A 383 -9.58 -2.85 -17.13
C LEU A 383 -10.82 -3.75 -17.16
N CYS A 384 -11.10 -4.41 -18.28
CA CYS A 384 -12.22 -5.33 -18.38
C CYS A 384 -12.03 -6.60 -17.56
N MET A 385 -10.84 -7.22 -17.59
CA MET A 385 -10.55 -8.36 -16.72
C MET A 385 -10.62 -7.97 -15.23
N ALA A 386 -10.10 -6.79 -14.88
CA ALA A 386 -10.23 -6.24 -13.54
C ALA A 386 -11.70 -6.01 -13.16
N LYS A 387 -12.53 -5.54 -14.09
CA LYS A 387 -13.96 -5.32 -13.88
C LYS A 387 -14.72 -6.61 -13.58
N PHE A 388 -14.48 -7.66 -14.37
CA PHE A 388 -15.13 -8.95 -14.15
C PHE A 388 -14.76 -9.54 -12.78
N LEU A 389 -13.47 -9.52 -12.43
CA LEU A 389 -13.00 -9.98 -11.12
C LEU A 389 -13.55 -9.12 -9.97
N PHE A 390 -13.57 -7.81 -10.16
CA PHE A 390 -14.17 -6.87 -9.20
C PHE A 390 -15.63 -7.20 -8.93
N ASP A 391 -16.43 -7.47 -9.98
CA ASP A 391 -17.84 -7.81 -9.82
C ASP A 391 -18.06 -9.19 -9.18
N VAL A 392 -17.18 -10.15 -9.47
CA VAL A 392 -17.15 -11.45 -8.77
C VAL A 392 -16.87 -11.23 -7.28
N GLU A 393 -15.86 -10.42 -6.94
CA GLU A 393 -15.53 -10.08 -5.55
C GLU A 393 -16.72 -9.40 -4.85
N GLN A 394 -17.34 -8.39 -5.47
CA GLN A 394 -18.46 -7.66 -4.87
C GLN A 394 -19.65 -8.56 -4.55
N ARG A 395 -20.01 -9.47 -5.46
CA ARG A 395 -21.12 -10.42 -5.27
C ARG A 395 -20.82 -11.48 -4.21
N ASN A 396 -19.55 -11.84 -4.02
CA ASN A 396 -19.14 -13.00 -3.23
C ASN A 396 -18.28 -12.67 -2.00
N ARG A 397 -18.18 -11.39 -1.61
CA ARG A 397 -17.25 -10.90 -0.57
C ARG A 397 -17.30 -11.62 0.79
N LEU A 398 -18.42 -12.27 1.12
CA LEU A 398 -18.62 -13.00 2.38
C LEU A 398 -18.45 -14.53 2.26
N ALA A 399 -18.17 -15.06 1.07
CA ALA A 399 -18.13 -16.51 0.83
C ALA A 399 -17.03 -17.22 1.64
N GLN A 400 -15.84 -16.62 1.72
CA GLN A 400 -14.70 -17.07 2.56
C GLN A 400 -14.30 -18.55 2.37
N ASN A 401 -14.50 -19.10 1.17
CA ASN A 401 -14.19 -20.50 0.85
C ASN A 401 -13.60 -20.66 -0.55
N GLY A 402 -12.83 -21.74 -0.75
CA GLY A 402 -12.23 -22.11 -2.03
C GLY A 402 -11.53 -20.94 -2.73
N LEU A 403 -11.84 -20.75 -4.00
CA LEU A 403 -11.29 -19.68 -4.84
C LEU A 403 -11.74 -18.27 -4.39
N LEU A 404 -12.90 -18.17 -3.74
CA LEU A 404 -13.51 -16.91 -3.28
C LEU A 404 -13.05 -16.51 -1.86
N LYS A 405 -12.15 -17.28 -1.25
CA LYS A 405 -11.57 -16.92 0.05
C LYS A 405 -10.73 -15.65 -0.10
N ARG A 406 -11.05 -14.64 0.71
CA ARG A 406 -10.29 -13.38 0.79
C ARG A 406 -9.50 -13.33 2.09
N PHE A 407 -8.56 -12.41 2.17
CA PHE A 407 -7.72 -12.25 3.37
C PHE A 407 -6.99 -13.55 3.74
N SER A 408 -6.58 -14.30 2.72
CA SER A 408 -5.85 -15.55 2.90
C SER A 408 -4.50 -15.27 3.56
N ILE A 409 -4.16 -16.05 4.58
CA ILE A 409 -2.88 -15.97 5.28
C ILE A 409 -1.77 -16.62 4.44
N ASN A 410 -2.14 -17.59 3.60
CA ASN A 410 -1.21 -18.23 2.68
C ASN A 410 -0.78 -17.21 1.62
N CYS A 411 0.53 -17.01 1.48
CA CYS A 411 1.10 -16.12 0.49
C CYS A 411 2.39 -16.67 -0.10
N TYR A 412 2.74 -16.14 -1.25
CA TYR A 412 3.89 -16.55 -2.05
C TYR A 412 4.80 -15.36 -2.32
N GLY A 413 6.11 -15.57 -2.18
CA GLY A 413 7.10 -14.50 -2.19
C GLY A 413 7.58 -14.11 -0.79
N LYS A 414 8.54 -13.17 -0.73
CA LYS A 414 9.14 -12.72 0.52
C LYS A 414 8.73 -11.28 0.83
N GLN A 415 8.10 -11.07 1.98
CA GLN A 415 7.84 -9.72 2.50
C GLN A 415 9.09 -9.17 3.21
N LYS A 416 9.52 -7.96 2.87
CA LYS A 416 10.56 -7.25 3.64
C LYS A 416 10.00 -6.89 5.02
N THR A 417 10.66 -7.35 6.09
CA THR A 417 10.30 -6.97 7.47
C THR A 417 10.98 -5.67 7.88
N LEU A 418 10.51 -5.04 8.97
CA LEU A 418 11.16 -3.85 9.54
C LEU A 418 12.61 -4.13 9.93
N GLU A 419 12.88 -5.30 10.49
CA GLU A 419 14.22 -5.76 10.84
C GLU A 419 15.08 -5.92 9.59
N GLY A 420 14.54 -6.53 8.53
CA GLY A 420 15.22 -6.68 7.25
C GLY A 420 15.56 -5.33 6.61
N MET A 421 14.63 -4.38 6.61
CA MET A 421 14.87 -3.03 6.11
C MET A 421 15.92 -2.27 6.94
N ARG A 422 15.96 -2.47 8.26
CA ARG A 422 17.01 -1.90 9.13
C ARG A 422 18.36 -2.53 8.86
N ALA A 423 18.43 -3.84 8.63
CA ALA A 423 19.66 -4.54 8.27
C ALA A 423 20.21 -4.04 6.93
N GLU A 424 19.35 -3.96 5.90
CA GLU A 424 19.68 -3.40 4.58
C GLU A 424 20.21 -1.97 4.69
N LYS A 425 19.56 -1.12 5.49
CA LYS A 425 20.06 0.23 5.78
C LYS A 425 21.42 0.23 6.48
N ALA A 426 21.65 -0.66 7.44
CA ALA A 426 22.93 -0.73 8.14
C ALA A 426 24.08 -1.17 7.20
N GLU A 427 23.80 -2.07 6.26
CA GLU A 427 24.75 -2.47 5.23
C GLU A 427 25.04 -1.33 4.26
N LYS A 428 24.00 -0.67 3.74
CA LYS A 428 24.14 0.49 2.84
C LYS A 428 24.88 1.66 3.50
N PHE A 429 24.73 1.85 4.81
CA PHE A 429 25.48 2.87 5.53
C PHE A 429 26.99 2.58 5.58
N LYS A 430 27.38 1.30 5.71
CA LYS A 430 28.79 0.89 5.67
C LYS A 430 29.37 1.02 4.26
N GLU A 431 28.58 0.64 3.25
CA GLU A 431 28.96 0.70 1.83
C GLU A 431 29.16 2.14 1.34
N LEU A 432 28.21 3.03 1.65
CA LEU A 432 28.14 4.38 1.09
C LEU A 432 28.75 5.46 2.00
N GLY A 433 29.17 5.09 3.22
CA GLY A 433 29.59 6.04 4.26
C GLY A 433 30.82 6.88 3.93
N SER A 434 31.60 6.48 2.90
CA SER A 434 32.76 7.21 2.39
C SER A 434 32.38 8.47 1.60
N ASP A 435 31.26 8.46 0.89
CA ASP A 435 30.74 9.61 0.14
C ASP A 435 29.30 9.94 0.55
N ARG A 436 29.19 10.72 1.62
CA ARG A 436 27.91 11.18 2.16
C ARG A 436 27.19 12.21 1.27
N ASN A 437 27.93 12.80 0.32
CA ASN A 437 27.38 13.78 -0.61
C ASN A 437 26.84 13.12 -1.88
N SER A 438 27.14 11.84 -2.12
CA SER A 438 26.56 11.10 -3.24
C SER A 438 25.03 11.11 -3.19
N ILE A 439 24.40 11.16 -4.37
CA ILE A 439 22.94 11.05 -4.50
C ILE A 439 22.47 9.74 -3.87
N GLU A 440 23.21 8.64 -4.09
CA GLU A 440 22.84 7.33 -3.53
C GLU A 440 22.82 7.36 -1.99
N TYR A 441 23.85 7.87 -1.34
CA TYR A 441 23.85 7.99 0.12
C TYR A 441 22.67 8.83 0.62
N GLN A 442 22.39 9.95 -0.04
CA GLN A 442 21.29 10.83 0.35
C GLN A 442 19.92 10.18 0.14
N MET A 443 19.74 9.35 -0.89
CA MET A 443 18.49 8.58 -1.08
C MET A 443 18.16 7.66 0.09
N TRP A 444 19.19 7.18 0.80
CA TRP A 444 19.06 6.30 1.96
C TRP A 444 19.03 7.03 3.31
N PHE A 445 19.83 8.09 3.44
CA PHE A 445 20.21 8.69 4.72
C PHE A 445 20.19 10.23 4.71
N LEU A 446 19.42 10.86 3.81
CA LEU A 446 19.28 12.31 3.78
C LEU A 446 19.01 12.84 5.19
N LYS A 447 19.80 13.85 5.57
CA LYS A 447 19.54 14.71 6.72
C LYS A 447 19.94 16.13 6.33
N TYR A 448 18.95 16.93 6.00
CA TYR A 448 19.13 18.27 5.47
C TYR A 448 18.38 19.28 6.33
N SER A 449 19.11 20.27 6.84
CA SER A 449 18.55 21.40 7.57
C SER A 449 19.12 22.69 6.97
N PRO A 450 18.29 23.50 6.29
CA PRO A 450 18.74 24.77 5.77
C PRO A 450 19.16 25.69 6.93
N GLY A 451 20.21 26.50 6.73
CA GLY A 451 20.76 27.38 7.75
C GLY A 451 21.79 26.75 8.70
N THR A 452 21.82 25.44 8.85
CA THR A 452 23.00 24.75 9.41
C THR A 452 24.00 24.49 8.29
N LYS A 453 24.89 25.44 8.02
CA LYS A 453 26.05 25.15 7.14
C LYS A 453 26.80 23.95 7.73
N GLU A 454 26.84 22.84 7.02
CA GLU A 454 27.83 21.79 7.25
C GLU A 454 29.22 22.42 7.09
N GLY A 455 30.00 22.45 8.19
CA GLY A 455 31.40 22.91 8.12
C GLY A 455 31.93 23.77 9.26
N VAL A 456 31.20 24.03 10.36
CA VAL A 456 31.82 24.59 11.57
C VAL A 456 31.37 23.79 12.79
N SER A 457 32.27 22.96 13.31
CA SER A 457 32.18 22.53 14.70
C SER A 457 32.12 23.80 15.55
N LYS A 458 30.95 24.11 16.12
CA LYS A 458 30.90 25.03 17.25
C LYS A 458 31.60 24.32 18.40
N LYS A 459 32.93 24.46 18.47
CA LYS A 459 33.67 24.26 19.72
C LYS A 459 32.99 25.15 20.75
N ARG A 460 32.25 24.54 21.68
CA ARG A 460 31.80 25.24 22.88
C ARG A 460 33.06 25.82 23.53
N PRO A 461 33.10 27.11 23.89
CA PRO A 461 34.22 27.63 24.64
C PRO A 461 34.23 26.89 25.99
N VAL A 462 35.33 26.18 26.26
CA VAL A 462 35.60 25.56 27.54
C VAL A 462 35.65 26.69 28.56
N LYS A 463 34.62 26.81 29.40
CA LYS A 463 34.71 27.60 30.62
C LYS A 463 35.70 26.88 31.53
N ASN A 464 36.86 27.50 31.77
CA ASN A 464 37.82 27.09 32.78
C ASN A 464 37.13 27.09 34.15
N ILE A 465 36.85 25.90 34.67
CA ILE A 465 36.49 25.71 36.08
C ILE A 465 37.81 25.49 36.81
N VAL A 466 38.15 26.45 37.67
CA VAL A 466 39.26 26.39 38.62
C VAL A 466 39.10 25.15 39.50
N LYS A 467 40.17 24.37 39.63
CA LYS A 467 40.25 23.19 40.50
C LYS A 467 40.32 23.65 41.96
N ASP A 468 39.32 23.28 42.75
CA ASP A 468 39.48 23.18 44.20
C ASP A 468 39.67 21.72 44.61
N GLU A 469 40.65 21.52 45.49
CA GLU A 469 41.19 20.25 45.94
C GLU A 469 40.21 19.46 46.81
N LYS A 470 40.25 18.13 46.67
CA LYS A 470 39.55 17.19 47.56
C LYS A 470 40.34 17.03 48.87
N PRO A 471 39.65 16.71 49.98
CA PRO A 471 40.21 15.82 50.98
C PRO A 471 39.59 14.42 50.92
N HIS A 472 40.50 13.46 51.05
CA HIS A 472 40.35 12.04 51.32
C HIS A 472 39.38 11.72 52.48
N ASN A 473 38.55 10.65 52.37
CA ASN A 473 38.81 9.36 53.03
C ASN A 473 37.65 8.33 53.01
N ILE A 474 38.09 7.09 52.72
CA ILE A 474 37.79 5.78 53.33
C ILE A 474 36.40 5.13 53.17
N ARG A 475 36.48 3.94 52.53
CA ARG A 475 35.54 2.82 52.39
C ARG A 475 34.85 2.40 53.69
N LYS A 476 33.56 2.01 53.58
CA LYS A 476 33.04 0.79 54.23
C LYS A 476 32.11 0.03 53.28
N THR A 477 32.47 -1.23 53.07
CA THR A 477 31.70 -2.31 52.42
C THR A 477 30.53 -2.74 53.28
N GLN A 478 29.38 -3.05 52.66
CA GLN A 478 28.50 -4.13 53.10
C GLN A 478 27.79 -4.76 51.89
N LYS A 479 28.05 -6.06 51.69
CA LYS A 479 27.24 -6.98 50.88
C LYS A 479 25.87 -7.13 51.53
N VAL A 480 24.82 -7.42 50.75
CA VAL A 480 24.01 -8.66 50.86
C VAL A 480 22.85 -8.70 49.84
N ARG A 481 22.83 -9.83 49.13
CA ARG A 481 21.74 -10.65 48.55
C ARG A 481 20.70 -10.11 47.57
N SER A 482 20.68 -10.85 46.46
CA SER A 482 19.59 -11.20 45.56
C SER A 482 18.24 -11.45 46.24
N LYS A 483 17.18 -10.89 45.63
CA LYS A 483 15.90 -11.58 45.43
C LYS A 483 15.42 -11.29 44.00
N LYS A 484 15.21 -12.37 43.26
CA LYS A 484 14.22 -12.44 42.17
C LYS A 484 12.86 -12.28 42.82
N ASP A 485 12.01 -11.47 42.20
CA ASP A 485 10.58 -11.70 41.97
C ASP A 485 10.13 -10.57 41.03
N ASP A 486 9.52 -10.90 39.89
CA ASP A 486 8.19 -10.38 39.57
C ASP A 486 7.63 -11.06 38.32
N TYR A 487 6.43 -11.62 38.56
CA TYR A 487 5.45 -12.06 37.59
C TYR A 487 4.73 -10.84 36.98
N LEU A 488 4.27 -11.01 35.73
CA LEU A 488 3.01 -10.51 35.13
C LEU A 488 2.64 -9.02 35.30
N VAL A 489 2.50 -8.28 34.19
CA VAL A 489 1.27 -8.15 33.36
C VAL A 489 1.68 -7.74 31.94
#